data_AF-A0A8J2Z817-F1
#
_entry.id   AF-A0A8J2Z817-F1
#
_cell.length_a   1.000
_cell.length_b   1.000
_cell.length_c   1.000
_cell.angle_alpha   90.00
_cell.angle_beta   90.00
_cell.angle_gamma   90.00
#
_symmetry.space_group_name_H-M   'P 1'
#
loop_
_entity.id
_entity.type
_entity.pdbx_description
1 polymer ?
#
loop_
_entity_poly.entity_id
_entity_poly.type
_entity_poly.pdbx_seq_one_letter_code
_entity_poly.pdbx_strand_id
1 'polypeptide(L)'
;MSGAATPPARPVPKRPFVAGIIFLAAGIGLAVLAWMPIAEDRHLAANGVRTEARVPSIEEHRRRGVSTYYPVFLFRTADGRMLRERSSVSVPSVEPYRSGRPVAVVYDPANPSSVRPADSVGGGVGALSWILAALALTAFGLAAVALFKRRS
;
A
#
# COMPACT_ATOMS: atom_id res chain seq x y z
N MET A 1 -37.03 -19.29 60.45
CA MET A 1 -37.11 -19.14 58.98
C MET A 1 -36.93 -17.67 58.67
N SER A 2 -35.75 -17.26 58.20
CA SER A 2 -35.53 -15.89 57.70
C SER A 2 -34.66 -15.99 56.46
N GLY A 3 -35.31 -15.90 55.29
CA GLY A 3 -34.65 -16.01 53.99
C GLY A 3 -33.89 -14.72 53.69
N ALA A 4 -32.57 -14.77 53.74
CA ALA A 4 -31.73 -13.69 53.24
C ALA A 4 -31.90 -13.61 51.72
N ALA A 5 -32.50 -12.52 51.24
CA ALA A 5 -32.61 -12.24 49.82
C ALA A 5 -31.21 -12.00 49.24
N THR A 6 -30.76 -12.91 48.38
CA THR A 6 -29.52 -12.76 47.60
C THR A 6 -29.63 -11.50 46.72
N PRO A 7 -28.69 -10.54 46.80
CA PRO A 7 -28.74 -9.35 45.96
C PRO A 7 -28.56 -9.73 44.48
N PRO A 8 -29.25 -9.05 43.54
CA PRO A 8 -29.14 -9.36 42.12
C PRO A 8 -27.72 -9.10 41.61
N ALA A 9 -27.14 -10.11 40.94
CA ALA A 9 -25.84 -10.01 40.32
C ALA A 9 -25.82 -8.87 39.28
N ARG A 10 -24.95 -7.88 39.45
CA ARG A 10 -24.79 -6.79 38.47
C ARG A 10 -24.31 -7.39 37.14
N PRO A 11 -24.92 -7.05 36.00
CA PRO A 11 -24.46 -7.53 34.70
C PRO A 11 -23.05 -6.98 34.43
N VAL A 12 -22.10 -7.90 34.22
CA VAL A 12 -20.71 -7.57 33.91
C VAL A 12 -20.67 -6.85 32.55
N PRO A 13 -20.06 -5.66 32.45
CA PRO A 13 -20.11 -4.86 31.22
C PRO A 13 -19.38 -5.56 30.07
N LYS A 14 -20.12 -5.98 29.03
CA LYS A 14 -19.60 -6.62 27.79
C LYS A 14 -18.82 -5.67 26.86
N ARG A 15 -18.70 -4.39 27.23
CA ARG A 15 -18.16 -3.30 26.41
C ARG A 15 -16.66 -3.41 26.02
N PRO A 16 -15.72 -3.91 26.87
CA PRO A 16 -14.31 -3.94 26.49
C PRO A 16 -13.97 -5.05 25.49
N PHE A 17 -14.76 -6.13 25.45
CA PHE A 17 -14.54 -7.26 24.53
C PHE A 17 -14.91 -6.91 23.09
N VAL A 18 -16.05 -6.24 22.90
CA VAL A 18 -16.49 -5.78 21.57
C VAL A 18 -15.48 -4.76 21.01
N ALA A 19 -14.98 -3.85 21.85
CA ALA A 19 -13.93 -2.91 21.45
C ALA A 19 -12.65 -3.65 21.01
N GLY A 20 -12.20 -4.67 21.74
CA GLY A 20 -11.03 -5.48 21.36
C GLY A 20 -11.18 -6.17 20.00
N ILE A 21 -12.35 -6.73 19.70
CA ILE A 21 -12.63 -7.34 18.38
C ILE A 21 -12.60 -6.31 17.26
N ILE A 22 -13.18 -5.12 17.47
CA ILE A 22 -13.18 -4.03 16.48
C ILE A 22 -11.75 -3.59 16.16
N PHE A 23 -10.90 -3.41 17.19
CA PHE A 23 -9.50 -3.05 16.99
C PHE A 23 -8.70 -4.15 16.28
N LEU A 24 -8.95 -5.43 16.60
CA LEU A 24 -8.32 -6.55 15.91
C LEU A 24 -8.70 -6.58 14.41
N ALA A 25 -9.99 -6.44 14.11
CA ALA A 25 -10.49 -6.41 12.74
C ALA A 25 -9.92 -5.22 11.95
N ALA A 26 -9.87 -4.03 12.58
CA ALA A 26 -9.25 -2.85 11.99
C ALA A 26 -7.74 -3.07 11.72
N GLY A 27 -7.02 -3.66 12.68
CA GLY A 27 -5.60 -3.98 12.54
C GLY A 27 -5.33 -4.97 11.40
N ILE A 28 -6.14 -6.03 11.27
CA ILE A 28 -6.05 -6.98 10.15
C ILE A 28 -6.31 -6.29 8.82
N GLY A 29 -7.37 -5.46 8.74
CA GLY A 29 -7.68 -4.71 7.52
C GLY A 29 -6.53 -3.78 7.09
N LEU A 30 -5.93 -3.06 8.04
CA LEU A 30 -4.78 -2.20 7.78
C LEU A 30 -3.54 -2.99 7.35
N ALA A 31 -3.29 -4.16 7.97
CA ALA A 31 -2.18 -5.03 7.60
C ALA A 31 -2.32 -5.57 6.17
N VAL A 32 -3.53 -5.99 5.77
CA VAL A 32 -3.81 -6.44 4.39
C VAL A 32 -3.58 -5.31 3.39
N LEU A 33 -4.08 -4.11 3.67
CA LEU A 33 -3.88 -2.93 2.83
C LEU A 33 -2.39 -2.55 2.71
N ALA A 34 -1.61 -2.72 3.78
CA ALA A 34 -0.16 -2.47 3.77
C ALA A 34 0.62 -3.52 2.96
N TRP A 35 0.10 -4.75 2.84
CA TRP A 35 0.80 -5.87 2.18
C TRP A 35 0.65 -5.88 0.66
N MET A 36 -0.47 -5.37 0.11
CA MET A 36 -0.73 -5.35 -1.34
C MET A 36 0.38 -4.66 -2.18
N PRO A 37 0.87 -3.45 -1.83
CA PRO A 37 1.95 -2.81 -2.60
C PRO A 37 3.27 -3.59 -2.56
N ILE A 38 3.54 -4.29 -1.45
CA ILE A 38 4.81 -5.00 -1.20
C ILE A 38 4.94 -6.22 -2.11
N ALA A 39 3.84 -6.91 -2.40
CA ALA A 39 3.84 -8.08 -3.26
C ALA A 39 4.14 -7.71 -4.72
N GLU A 40 3.59 -6.61 -5.22
CA GLU A 40 3.85 -6.11 -6.58
C GLU A 40 5.31 -5.66 -6.76
N ASP A 41 5.84 -4.90 -5.80
CA ASP A 41 7.20 -4.37 -5.88
C ASP A 41 8.26 -5.49 -5.86
N ARG A 42 8.01 -6.58 -5.11
CA ARG A 42 8.93 -7.74 -5.10
C ARG A 42 8.94 -8.52 -6.41
N HIS A 43 7.82 -8.60 -7.12
CA HIS A 43 7.78 -9.27 -8.42
C HIS A 43 8.55 -8.48 -9.48
N LEU A 44 8.35 -7.16 -9.55
CA LEU A 44 9.12 -6.29 -10.44
C LEU A 44 10.60 -6.23 -10.05
N ALA A 45 10.94 -6.25 -8.76
CA ALA A 45 12.33 -6.25 -8.33
C ALA A 45 13.06 -7.58 -8.65
N ALA A 46 12.35 -8.70 -8.64
CA ALA A 46 12.94 -10.02 -8.94
C ALA A 46 12.98 -10.34 -10.44
N ASN A 47 11.94 -9.96 -11.19
CA ASN A 47 11.73 -10.39 -12.58
C ASN A 47 11.70 -9.24 -13.59
N GLY A 48 11.78 -7.99 -13.14
CA GLY A 48 11.68 -6.82 -13.99
C GLY A 48 12.90 -6.65 -14.90
N VAL A 49 12.64 -6.33 -16.16
CA VAL A 49 13.69 -6.07 -17.15
C VAL A 49 13.92 -4.56 -17.24
N ARG A 50 15.18 -4.13 -17.06
CA ARG A 50 15.60 -2.74 -17.22
C ARG A 50 15.82 -2.40 -18.69
N THR A 51 15.28 -1.27 -19.13
CA THR A 51 15.47 -0.77 -20.49
C THR A 51 15.43 0.77 -20.50
N GLU A 52 15.91 1.36 -21.59
CA GLU A 52 15.79 2.80 -21.82
C GLU A 52 14.47 3.11 -22.53
N ALA A 53 13.71 4.06 -21.97
CA ALA A 53 12.47 4.55 -22.54
C ALA A 53 12.57 6.02 -22.92
N ARG A 54 11.88 6.40 -23.99
CA ARG A 54 11.58 7.80 -24.31
C ARG A 54 10.22 8.17 -23.74
N VAL A 55 10.02 9.45 -23.44
CA VAL A 55 8.76 9.96 -22.90
C VAL A 55 8.10 10.88 -23.93
N PRO A 56 7.27 10.35 -24.85
CA PRO A 56 6.56 11.17 -25.82
C PRO A 56 5.49 12.07 -25.21
N SER A 57 4.91 11.70 -24.07
CA SER A 57 3.82 12.43 -23.45
C SER A 57 3.73 12.17 -21.94
N ILE A 58 3.09 13.09 -21.21
CA ILE A 58 2.79 12.94 -19.80
C ILE A 58 1.30 13.17 -19.62
N GLU A 59 0.62 12.20 -19.00
CA GLU A 59 -0.79 12.32 -18.67
C GLU A 59 -0.96 12.88 -17.25
N GLU A 60 -1.70 13.97 -17.13
CA GLU A 60 -2.05 14.58 -15.85
C GLU A 60 -3.46 14.16 -15.44
N HIS A 61 -3.59 13.65 -14.21
CA HIS A 61 -4.87 13.44 -13.55
C HIS A 61 -5.03 14.44 -12.42
N ARG A 62 -6.00 15.34 -12.56
CA ARG A 62 -6.33 16.33 -11.53
C ARG A 62 -7.58 15.90 -10.76
N ARG A 63 -7.45 15.73 -9.45
CA ARG A 63 -8.57 15.38 -8.57
C ARG A 63 -8.55 16.23 -7.31
N ARG A 64 -9.66 16.95 -7.05
CA ARG A 64 -9.85 17.80 -5.84
C ARG A 64 -8.65 18.71 -5.53
N GLY A 65 -8.09 19.35 -6.56
CA GLY A 65 -6.95 20.27 -6.43
C GLY A 65 -5.57 19.61 -6.38
N VAL A 66 -5.48 18.28 -6.33
CA VAL A 66 -4.22 17.53 -6.41
C VAL A 66 -4.00 17.06 -7.85
N SER A 67 -2.89 17.44 -8.45
CA SER A 67 -2.45 16.97 -9.77
C SER A 67 -1.48 15.80 -9.61
N THR A 68 -1.76 14.71 -10.32
CA THR A 68 -0.94 13.50 -10.34
C THR A 68 -0.45 13.26 -11.76
N TYR A 69 0.85 13.03 -11.92
CA TYR A 69 1.46 12.90 -13.24
C TYR A 69 1.86 11.46 -13.54
N TYR A 70 1.51 11.00 -14.73
CA TYR A 70 1.80 9.66 -15.22
C TYR A 70 2.49 9.77 -16.58
N PRO A 71 3.83 9.65 -16.65
CA PRO A 71 4.54 9.65 -17.92
C PRO A 71 4.14 8.45 -18.76
N VAL A 72 4.08 8.64 -20.08
CA VAL A 72 3.88 7.56 -21.05
C VAL A 72 5.24 7.22 -21.64
N PHE A 73 5.67 5.98 -21.46
CA PHE A 73 6.96 5.46 -21.88
C PHE A 73 6.87 4.76 -23.22
N LEU A 74 7.80 5.07 -24.12
CA LEU A 74 8.01 4.36 -25.37
C LEU A 74 9.35 3.63 -25.27
N PHE A 75 9.32 2.30 -25.22
CA PHE A 75 10.50 1.47 -25.04
C PHE A 75 10.45 0.22 -25.92
N ARG A 76 11.62 -0.43 -26.06
CA ARG A 76 11.74 -1.71 -26.73
C ARG A 76 11.78 -2.83 -25.68
N THR A 77 10.91 -3.82 -25.84
CA THR A 77 10.88 -5.05 -25.03
C THR A 77 11.97 -6.03 -25.45
N ALA A 78 12.23 -7.04 -24.64
CA ALA A 78 13.29 -8.04 -24.88
C ALA A 78 13.03 -8.88 -26.14
N ASP A 79 11.77 -9.06 -26.53
CA ASP A 79 11.36 -9.69 -27.79
C ASP A 79 11.49 -8.75 -29.01
N GLY A 80 11.99 -7.52 -28.82
CA GLY A 80 12.25 -6.55 -29.87
C GLY A 80 11.05 -5.68 -30.27
N ARG A 81 9.89 -5.84 -29.64
CA ARG A 81 8.70 -5.03 -29.94
C ARG A 81 8.82 -3.63 -29.34
N MET A 82 8.28 -2.64 -30.04
CA MET A 82 8.14 -1.28 -29.49
C MET A 82 6.79 -1.17 -28.79
N LEU A 83 6.80 -0.86 -27.50
CA LEU A 83 5.59 -0.65 -26.70
C LEU A 83 5.51 0.78 -26.20
N ARG A 84 4.28 1.30 -26.17
CA ARG A 84 3.94 2.60 -25.60
C ARG A 84 2.99 2.38 -24.45
N GLU A 85 3.49 2.51 -23.23
CA GLU A 85 2.72 2.20 -22.01
C GLU A 85 2.78 3.35 -21.01
N ARG A 86 1.68 3.53 -20.29
CA ARG A 86 1.59 4.51 -19.20
C ARG A 86 2.32 3.97 -17.97
N SER A 87 3.03 4.84 -17.26
CA SER A 87 3.55 4.52 -15.93
C SER A 87 2.43 4.03 -15.02
N SER A 88 2.63 2.88 -14.38
CA SER A 88 1.65 2.35 -13.42
C SER A 88 1.64 3.15 -12.10
N VAL A 89 2.68 3.96 -11.87
CA VAL A 89 2.85 4.80 -10.69
C VAL A 89 2.91 6.27 -11.07
N SER A 90 2.44 7.11 -10.15
CA SER A 90 2.61 8.55 -10.29
C SER A 90 4.05 8.96 -10.00
N VAL A 91 4.48 10.03 -10.66
CA VAL A 91 5.82 10.60 -10.43
C VAL A 91 5.71 11.91 -9.67
N PRO A 92 6.65 12.18 -8.73
CA PRO A 92 6.63 13.40 -7.92
C PRO A 92 7.03 14.65 -8.71
N SER A 93 7.79 14.48 -9.80
CA SER A 93 8.23 15.57 -10.68
C SER A 93 8.20 15.13 -12.14
N VAL A 94 7.76 16.04 -13.02
CA VAL A 94 7.72 15.85 -14.47
C VAL A 94 9.01 16.27 -15.17
N GLU A 95 9.88 17.02 -14.48
CA GLU A 95 11.08 17.65 -15.05
C GLU A 95 12.04 16.64 -15.71
N PRO A 96 12.36 15.49 -15.08
CA PRO A 96 13.24 14.49 -15.70
C PRO A 96 12.68 13.97 -17.03
N TYR A 97 11.36 13.87 -17.12
CA TYR A 97 10.63 13.27 -18.24
C TYR A 97 10.38 14.25 -19.39
N ARG A 98 10.42 15.57 -19.13
CA ARG A 98 10.29 16.60 -20.18
C ARG A 98 11.57 16.86 -20.95
N SER A 99 12.71 16.46 -20.41
CA SER A 99 14.04 16.74 -20.98
C SER A 99 14.31 16.06 -22.33
N GLY A 100 13.42 15.16 -22.78
CA GLY A 100 13.59 14.37 -24.00
C GLY A 100 14.71 13.32 -23.92
N ARG A 101 15.40 13.24 -22.79
CA ARG A 101 16.46 12.27 -22.54
C ARG A 101 15.85 10.88 -22.35
N PRO A 102 16.57 9.80 -22.73
CA PRO A 102 16.17 8.46 -22.36
C PRO A 102 16.15 8.34 -20.83
N VAL A 103 15.10 7.70 -20.30
CA VAL A 103 14.90 7.44 -18.88
C VAL A 103 14.95 5.94 -18.65
N ALA A 104 15.64 5.49 -17.61
CA ALA A 104 15.67 4.09 -17.24
C ALA A 104 14.31 3.67 -16.65
N VAL A 105 13.71 2.65 -17.23
CA VAL A 105 12.45 2.05 -16.76
C VAL A 105 12.64 0.56 -16.51
N VAL A 106 11.77 0.02 -15.67
CA VAL A 106 11.63 -1.40 -15.41
C VAL A 106 10.22 -1.80 -15.81
N TYR A 107 10.10 -2.85 -16.63
CA TYR A 107 8.82 -3.46 -16.97
C TYR A 107 8.83 -4.94 -16.58
N ASP A 108 7.64 -5.47 -16.30
CA ASP A 108 7.45 -6.91 -16.10
C ASP A 108 7.27 -7.60 -17.48
N PRO A 109 8.14 -8.53 -17.89
CA PRO A 109 7.97 -9.23 -19.16
C PRO A 109 6.71 -10.12 -19.20
N ALA A 110 6.18 -10.57 -18.05
CA ALA A 110 4.90 -11.29 -17.98
C ALA A 110 3.70 -10.34 -18.11
N ASN A 111 3.86 -9.06 -17.75
CA ASN A 111 2.85 -8.03 -17.93
C ASN A 111 3.46 -6.69 -18.35
N PRO A 112 3.72 -6.48 -19.66
CA PRO A 112 4.42 -5.29 -20.16
C PRO A 112 3.71 -3.96 -19.89
N SER A 113 2.42 -3.99 -19.57
CA SER A 113 1.64 -2.80 -19.18
C SER A 113 2.03 -2.25 -17.81
N SER A 114 2.70 -3.04 -16.97
CA SER A 114 3.23 -2.62 -15.67
C SER A 114 4.67 -2.11 -15.85
N VAL A 115 4.80 -0.86 -16.31
CA VAL A 115 6.09 -0.17 -16.43
C VAL A 115 6.23 0.91 -15.36
N ARG A 116 7.41 0.97 -14.72
CA ARG A 116 7.74 1.93 -13.66
C ARG A 116 9.12 2.55 -13.90
N PRO A 117 9.38 3.78 -13.42
CA PRO A 117 10.74 4.33 -13.40
C PRO A 117 11.66 3.43 -12.57
N ALA A 118 12.91 3.23 -13.02
CA ALA A 118 13.86 2.36 -12.32
C ALA A 118 14.12 2.80 -10.88
N ASP A 119 14.12 4.11 -10.63
CA ASP A 119 14.32 4.69 -9.30
C ASP A 119 13.16 4.36 -8.34
N SER A 120 11.95 4.17 -8.87
CA SER A 120 10.76 3.83 -8.08
C SER A 120 10.78 2.39 -7.59
N VAL A 121 11.46 1.47 -8.29
CA VAL A 121 11.55 0.05 -7.91
C VAL A 121 12.55 -0.17 -6.78
N GLY A 122 13.58 0.69 -6.65
CA GLY A 122 14.60 0.60 -5.60
C GLY A 122 14.27 1.34 -4.29
N GLY A 123 13.28 2.25 -4.31
CA GLY A 123 12.99 3.16 -3.20
C GLY A 123 12.32 2.52 -1.97
N GLY A 124 11.89 1.26 -2.07
CA GLY A 124 11.21 0.55 -1.00
C GLY A 124 9.74 0.97 -0.83
N VAL A 125 9.06 0.27 0.08
CA VAL A 125 7.63 0.45 0.33
C VAL A 125 7.40 1.86 0.87
N GLY A 126 6.60 2.67 0.17
CA GLY A 126 6.39 4.08 0.49
C GLY A 126 5.93 4.33 1.95
N ALA A 127 6.10 5.57 2.43
CA ALA A 127 5.83 5.96 3.82
C ALA A 127 4.43 5.57 4.34
N LEU A 128 3.43 5.50 3.45
CA LEU A 128 2.09 5.05 3.78
C LEU A 128 2.07 3.64 4.37
N SER A 129 2.85 2.70 3.83
CA SER A 129 2.87 1.32 4.34
C SER A 129 3.48 1.23 5.74
N TRP A 130 4.47 2.07 6.05
CA TRP A 130 5.01 2.20 7.40
C TRP A 130 4.00 2.78 8.39
N ILE A 131 3.23 3.80 7.96
CA ILE A 131 2.16 4.39 8.77
C ILE A 131 1.07 3.35 9.05
N LEU A 132 0.65 2.59 8.03
CA LEU A 132 -0.36 1.53 8.16
C LEU A 132 0.14 0.41 9.09
N ALA A 133 1.41 0.01 8.99
CA ALA A 133 2.01 -0.98 9.88
C ALA A 133 2.04 -0.50 11.35
N ALA A 134 2.42 0.75 11.59
CA ALA A 134 2.40 1.35 12.93
C ALA A 134 0.98 1.42 13.51
N LEU A 135 -0.01 1.75 12.68
CA LEU A 135 -1.41 1.79 13.09
C LEU A 135 -1.96 0.39 13.40
N ALA A 136 -1.56 -0.62 12.61
CA ALA A 136 -1.93 -2.01 12.87
C ALA A 136 -1.34 -2.51 14.20
N LEU A 137 -0.07 -2.18 14.50
CA LEU A 137 0.58 -2.53 15.77
C LEU A 137 -0.10 -1.86 16.97
N THR A 138 -0.44 -0.58 16.87
CA THR A 138 -1.14 0.13 17.94
C THR A 138 -2.54 -0.43 18.17
N ALA A 139 -3.29 -0.75 17.11
CA ALA A 139 -4.58 -1.43 17.23
C ALA A 139 -4.46 -2.81 17.91
N PHE A 140 -3.44 -3.60 17.56
CA PHE A 140 -3.16 -4.89 18.20
C PHE A 140 -2.84 -4.74 19.70
N GLY A 141 -2.02 -3.74 20.05
CA GLY A 141 -1.68 -3.44 21.45
C GLY A 141 -2.91 -3.07 22.28
N LEU A 142 -3.80 -2.23 21.74
CA LEU A 142 -5.05 -1.85 22.40
C LEU A 142 -6.00 -3.05 22.57
N ALA A 143 -6.12 -3.91 21.56
CA ALA A 143 -6.90 -5.13 21.65
C ALA A 143 -6.36 -6.08 22.73
N ALA A 144 -5.04 -6.27 22.79
CA ALA A 144 -4.40 -7.08 23.82
C ALA A 144 -4.70 -6.54 25.22
N VAL A 145 -4.53 -5.24 25.47
CA VAL A 145 -4.81 -4.62 26.78
C VAL A 145 -6.29 -4.80 27.17
N ALA A 146 -7.22 -4.57 26.25
CA ALA A 146 -8.66 -4.72 26.51
C ALA A 146 -9.05 -6.17 26.82
N LEU A 147 -8.39 -7.15 26.18
CA LEU A 147 -8.61 -8.57 26.39
C LEU A 147 -7.95 -9.07 27.69
N PHE A 148 -6.74 -8.60 28.03
CA PHE A 148 -6.05 -8.98 29.27
C PHE A 148 -6.75 -8.42 30.51
N LYS A 149 -7.30 -7.20 30.44
CA LYS A 149 -8.08 -6.59 31.54
C LYS A 149 -9.39 -7.33 31.85
N ARG A 150 -9.81 -8.29 31.03
CA ARG A 150 -10.94 -9.20 31.29
C ARG A 150 -10.52 -10.48 32.03
N ARG A 151 -9.23 -10.84 31.98
CA ARG A 151 -8.67 -12.08 32.56
C ARG A 151 -8.12 -11.90 33.97
N SER A 152 -7.87 -10.66 34.40
CA SER A 152 -7.51 -10.27 35.77
C SER A 152 -8.73 -9.76 36.52
#